data_AF-A0A0B6X9S4-F1
#
_entry.id   AF-A0A0B6X9S4-F1
#
_cell.length_a   1.000
_cell.length_b   1.000
_cell.length_c   1.000
_cell.angle_alpha   90.00
_cell.angle_beta   90.00
_cell.angle_gamma   90.00
#
_symmetry.space_group_name_H-M   'P 1'
#
loop_
_entity.id
_entity.type
_entity.pdbx_description
1 polymer ?
#
loop_
_entity_poly.entity_id
_entity_poly.type
_entity_poly.pdbx_seq_one_letter_code
_entity_poly.pdbx_strand_id
1 'polypeptide(L)'
;MNELTSQTPFLVMQAAISSGLYVALPCIIQSFNADAVTVTAQPAIRWKVTNSEGKTESVALPLLVDVPVIFPRGGGVTLTFPVKPGDECLVVFADRCIDYWWQNGGFRNL
;
A
#
# COMPACT_ATOMS: atom_id res chain seq x y z
N MET A 1 -21.64 6.74 -36.96
CA MET A 1 -21.02 7.49 -35.85
C MET A 1 -21.20 6.63 -34.61
N ASN A 2 -20.13 5.95 -34.18
CA ASN A 2 -20.23 4.73 -33.40
C ASN A 2 -20.40 5.02 -31.91
N GLU A 3 -21.28 4.25 -31.26
CA GLU A 3 -21.62 4.26 -29.82
C GLU A 3 -20.40 4.23 -28.88
N LEU A 4 -19.23 3.81 -29.39
CA LEU A 4 -17.93 3.84 -28.71
C LEU A 4 -17.49 5.25 -28.27
N THR A 5 -17.86 6.31 -28.98
CA THR A 5 -17.44 7.68 -28.61
C THR A 5 -18.18 8.24 -27.38
N SER A 6 -19.40 7.79 -27.11
CA SER A 6 -20.22 8.22 -25.98
C SER A 6 -19.74 7.64 -24.63
N GLN A 7 -19.18 6.42 -24.65
CA GLN A 7 -18.69 5.72 -23.46
C GLN A 7 -17.25 6.11 -23.07
N THR A 8 -16.49 6.76 -23.96
CA THR A 8 -15.10 7.19 -23.74
C THR A 8 -14.86 7.93 -22.42
N PRO A 9 -15.64 8.97 -22.03
CA PRO A 9 -15.41 9.69 -20.77
C PRO A 9 -15.61 8.79 -19.54
N PHE A 10 -16.58 7.87 -19.58
CA PHE A 10 -16.79 6.91 -18.50
C PHE A 10 -15.59 5.95 -18.37
N LEU A 11 -15.08 5.42 -19.48
CA LEU A 11 -13.92 4.53 -19.48
C LEU A 11 -12.64 5.21 -18.99
N VAL A 12 -12.42 6.48 -19.37
CA VAL A 12 -11.28 7.27 -18.88
C VAL A 12 -11.40 7.52 -17.37
N MET A 13 -12.61 7.84 -16.88
CA MET A 13 -12.84 8.04 -15.44
C MET A 13 -12.66 6.73 -14.65
N GLN A 14 -13.15 5.61 -15.18
CA GLN A 14 -12.94 4.28 -14.59
C GLN A 14 -11.44 3.94 -14.49
N ALA A 15 -10.67 4.21 -15.55
CA ALA A 15 -9.22 4.00 -15.55
C ALA A 15 -8.49 4.92 -14.57
N ALA A 16 -8.93 6.18 -14.43
CA ALA A 16 -8.36 7.13 -13.47
C ALA A 16 -8.63 6.69 -12.02
N ILE A 17 -9.85 6.27 -11.70
CA ILE A 17 -10.21 5.78 -10.36
C ILE A 17 -9.43 4.50 -10.05
N SER A 18 -9.42 3.54 -10.97
CA SER A 18 -8.74 2.25 -10.78
C SER A 18 -7.21 2.39 -10.65
N SER A 19 -6.60 3.33 -11.37
CA SER A 19 -5.16 3.57 -11.28
C SER A 19 -4.74 4.32 -10.01
N GLY A 20 -5.65 5.09 -9.39
CA GLY A 20 -5.39 5.81 -8.14
C GLY A 20 -5.78 5.03 -6.87
N LEU A 21 -6.63 4.01 -6.98
CA LEU A 21 -7.11 3.25 -5.83
C LEU A 21 -6.12 2.14 -5.44
N TYR A 22 -5.42 2.36 -4.33
CA TYR A 22 -4.55 1.35 -3.73
C TYR A 22 -5.19 0.75 -2.49
N VAL A 23 -5.50 -0.55 -2.55
CA VAL A 23 -6.04 -1.30 -1.41
C VAL A 23 -4.92 -2.03 -0.68
N ALA A 24 -4.10 -2.79 -1.42
CA ALA A 24 -2.95 -3.49 -0.88
C ALA A 24 -1.88 -3.74 -1.95
N LEU A 25 -0.62 -3.86 -1.53
CA LEU A 25 0.52 -4.07 -2.41
C LEU A 25 1.44 -5.18 -1.89
N PRO A 26 1.92 -6.10 -2.75
CA PRO A 26 3.01 -6.98 -2.38
C PRO A 26 4.30 -6.17 -2.23
N CYS A 27 5.05 -6.43 -1.17
CA CYS A 27 6.25 -5.71 -0.81
C CYS A 27 7.35 -6.67 -0.33
N ILE A 28 8.60 -6.23 -0.47
CA ILE A 28 9.79 -6.89 0.08
C ILE A 28 10.28 -6.08 1.28
N ILE A 29 10.42 -6.74 2.42
CA ILE A 29 10.90 -6.12 3.66
C ILE A 29 12.37 -5.74 3.50
N GLN A 30 12.70 -4.48 3.77
CA GLN A 30 14.07 -3.97 3.79
C GLN A 30 14.63 -3.98 5.22
N SER A 31 13.81 -3.67 6.22
CA SER A 31 14.18 -3.71 7.63
C SER A 31 12.96 -3.85 8.54
N PHE A 32 13.20 -4.34 9.77
CA PHE A 32 12.20 -4.48 10.82
C PHE A 32 12.74 -3.86 12.12
N ASN A 33 11.94 -2.99 12.74
CA ASN A 33 12.19 -2.44 14.06
C ASN A 33 11.31 -3.19 15.08
N ALA A 34 11.94 -3.99 15.94
CA ALA A 34 11.24 -4.80 16.93
C ALA A 34 10.66 -3.98 18.10
N ASP A 35 11.28 -2.84 18.45
CA ASP A 35 10.82 -1.99 19.55
C ASP A 35 9.54 -1.24 19.17
N ALA A 36 9.51 -0.69 17.95
CA ALA A 36 8.34 0.00 17.41
C ALA A 36 7.33 -0.95 16.72
N VAL A 37 7.72 -2.19 16.43
CA VAL A 37 6.93 -3.16 15.65
C VAL A 37 6.54 -2.59 14.27
N THR A 38 7.52 -2.00 13.58
CA THR A 38 7.35 -1.40 12.25
C THR A 38 8.33 -2.01 11.24
N VAL A 39 7.95 -1.98 9.96
CA VAL A 39 8.81 -2.35 8.83
C VAL A 39 9.05 -1.17 7.91
N THR A 40 10.20 -1.23 7.25
CA THR A 40 10.42 -0.53 6.00
C THR A 40 10.29 -1.54 4.85
N ALA A 41 9.43 -1.28 3.87
CA ALA A 41 9.11 -2.24 2.82
C ALA A 41 9.11 -1.56 1.43
N GLN A 42 9.70 -2.24 0.45
CA GLN A 42 9.72 -1.81 -0.95
C GLN A 42 8.58 -2.49 -1.71
N PRO A 43 7.63 -1.75 -2.31
CA PRO A 43 6.65 -2.35 -3.20
C PRO A 43 7.31 -3.13 -4.35
N ALA A 44 6.85 -4.35 -4.57
CA ALA A 44 7.35 -5.26 -5.60
C ALA A 44 6.75 -4.98 -6.99
N ILE A 45 5.85 -4.01 -7.10
CA ILE A 45 5.27 -3.54 -8.36
C ILE A 45 5.91 -2.23 -8.82
N ARG A 46 5.84 -1.96 -10.12
CA ARG A 46 6.34 -0.72 -10.72
C ARG A 46 5.20 0.08 -11.35
N TRP A 47 5.28 1.39 -11.26
CA TRP A 47 4.33 2.31 -11.89
C TRP A 47 4.73 2.57 -13.35
N LYS A 48 3.73 2.79 -14.21
CA LYS A 48 3.94 3.20 -15.61
C LYS A 48 3.72 4.71 -15.71
N VAL A 49 4.78 5.49 -15.92
CA VAL A 49 4.69 6.93 -16.19
C VAL A 49 4.89 7.16 -17.68
N THR A 50 4.00 7.92 -18.33
CA THR A 50 4.26 8.44 -19.67
C THR A 50 4.96 9.79 -19.53
N ASN A 51 6.18 9.91 -20.07
CA ASN A 51 6.91 11.17 -20.06
C ASN A 51 6.32 12.18 -21.06
N SER A 52 6.81 13.42 -21.04
CA SER A 52 6.40 14.49 -21.97
C SER A 52 6.67 14.19 -23.45
N GLU A 53 7.48 13.17 -23.74
CA GLU A 53 7.83 12.70 -25.08
C GLU A 53 6.97 11.51 -25.54
N GLY A 54 5.97 11.11 -24.74
CA GLY A 54 5.05 10.02 -25.06
C GLY A 54 5.62 8.61 -24.82
N LYS A 55 6.80 8.48 -24.21
CA LYS A 55 7.43 7.20 -23.85
C LYS A 55 6.96 6.75 -22.47
N THR A 56 6.52 5.49 -22.38
CA THR A 56 6.14 4.86 -21.12
C THR A 56 7.37 4.28 -20.42
N GLU A 57 7.63 4.73 -19.20
CA GLU A 57 8.71 4.24 -18.34
C GLU A 57 8.16 3.53 -17.10
N SER A 58 8.85 2.47 -16.68
CA SER A 58 8.49 1.69 -15.51
C SER A 58 9.34 2.14 -14.32
N VAL A 59 8.72 2.87 -13.39
CA VAL A 59 9.40 3.44 -12.21
C VAL A 59 9.05 2.65 -10.96
N ALA A 60 10.02 2.48 -10.06
CA ALA A 60 9.75 1.86 -8.77
C ALA A 60 8.92 2.82 -7.91
N LEU A 61 7.98 2.26 -7.14
CA LEU A 61 7.29 3.02 -6.10
C LEU A 61 8.27 3.38 -4.98
N PRO A 62 8.04 4.48 -4.25
CA PRO A 62 8.87 4.85 -3.12
C PRO A 62 8.80 3.79 -2.02
N LEU A 63 9.82 3.81 -1.18
CA LEU A 63 9.92 2.98 -0.01
C LEU A 63 8.82 3.35 1.00
N LEU A 64 8.12 2.35 1.55
CA LEU A 64 7.15 2.55 2.62
C LEU A 64 7.88 2.42 3.94
N VAL A 65 7.97 3.51 4.70
CA VAL A 65 8.68 3.60 5.99
C VAL A 65 7.69 3.61 7.14
N ASP A 66 8.14 3.16 8.32
CA ASP A 66 7.37 3.16 9.56
C ASP A 66 5.99 2.48 9.44
N VAL A 67 5.90 1.44 8.62
CA VAL A 67 4.64 0.71 8.40
C VAL A 67 4.41 -0.25 9.57
N PRO A 68 3.29 -0.15 10.30
CA PRO A 68 3.01 -1.03 11.43
C PRO A 68 2.80 -2.48 11.00
N VAL A 69 3.38 -3.42 11.72
CA VAL A 69 3.17 -4.86 11.50
C VAL A 69 2.05 -5.37 12.39
N ILE A 70 1.04 -6.00 11.79
CA ILE A 70 -0.05 -6.64 12.52
C ILE A 70 0.25 -8.14 12.68
N PHE A 71 0.55 -8.54 13.91
CA PHE A 71 0.62 -9.95 14.30
C PHE A 71 -0.73 -10.43 14.84
N PRO A 72 -1.22 -11.61 14.42
CA PRO A 72 -2.44 -12.19 14.99
C PRO A 72 -2.33 -12.35 16.50
N ARG A 73 -3.31 -11.82 17.24
CA ARG A 73 -3.33 -11.88 18.70
C ARG A 73 -4.75 -11.90 19.26
N GLY A 74 -4.92 -12.55 20.41
CA GLY A 74 -6.20 -12.70 21.10
C GLY A 74 -6.08 -13.55 22.36
N GLY A 75 -6.95 -13.32 23.35
CA GLY A 75 -6.96 -14.10 24.59
C GLY A 75 -5.65 -14.09 25.39
N GLY A 76 -4.85 -13.02 25.29
CA GLY A 76 -3.53 -12.92 25.93
C GLY A 76 -2.39 -13.62 25.17
N VAL A 77 -2.66 -14.19 24.00
CA VAL A 77 -1.65 -14.87 23.16
C VAL A 77 -1.38 -14.04 21.90
N THR A 78 -0.12 -14.01 21.46
CA THR A 78 0.30 -13.37 20.20
C THR A 78 1.12 -14.38 19.38
N LEU A 79 0.76 -14.54 18.11
CA LEU A 79 1.51 -15.35 17.15
C LEU A 79 2.47 -14.44 16.39
N THR A 80 3.77 -14.54 16.67
CA THR A 80 4.82 -13.74 16.03
C THR A 80 5.70 -14.61 15.12
N PHE A 81 6.28 -13.98 14.10
CA PHE A 81 7.28 -14.59 13.22
C PHE A 81 8.58 -13.79 13.26
N PRO A 82 9.75 -14.42 13.08
CA PRO A 82 11.02 -13.71 13.00
C PRO A 82 11.14 -12.99 11.65
N VAL A 83 10.68 -11.73 11.59
CA VAL A 83 10.72 -10.88 10.39
C VAL A 83 12.15 -10.46 10.07
N LYS A 84 12.57 -10.61 8.81
CA LYS A 84 13.92 -10.28 8.33
C LYS A 84 13.89 -9.53 7.00
N PRO A 85 14.96 -8.78 6.67
CA PRO A 85 15.17 -8.26 5.32
C PRO A 85 15.11 -9.37 4.28
N GLY A 86 14.40 -9.12 3.17
CA GLY A 86 14.18 -10.08 2.10
C GLY A 86 12.89 -10.90 2.21
N ASP A 87 12.22 -10.91 3.37
CA ASP A 87 10.91 -11.53 3.50
C ASP A 87 9.85 -10.76 2.69
N GLU A 88 8.83 -11.47 2.21
CA GLU A 88 7.70 -10.88 1.49
C GLU A 88 6.56 -10.53 2.45
N CYS A 89 5.87 -9.43 2.20
CA CYS A 89 4.66 -9.06 2.92
C CYS A 89 3.61 -8.42 2.00
N LEU A 90 2.37 -8.40 2.47
CA LEU A 90 1.30 -7.63 1.86
C LEU A 90 1.07 -6.38 2.72
N VAL A 91 1.30 -5.20 2.15
CA VAL A 91 0.98 -3.93 2.81
C VAL A 91 -0.43 -3.54 2.44
N VAL A 92 -1.27 -3.25 3.44
CA VAL A 92 -2.66 -2.81 3.27
C VAL A 92 -2.76 -1.33 3.61
N PHE A 93 -3.40 -0.55 2.74
CA PHE A 93 -3.63 0.87 2.97
C PHE A 93 -4.97 1.05 3.68
N ALA A 94 -4.99 1.98 4.62
CA ALA A 94 -6.23 2.41 5.27
C ALA A 94 -6.85 3.58 4.52
N ASP A 95 -8.18 3.62 4.45
CA ASP A 95 -8.92 4.72 3.82
C ASP A 95 -8.71 6.07 4.52
N ARG A 96 -8.26 6.03 5.79
CA ARG A 96 -7.98 7.20 6.64
C ARG A 96 -6.66 7.00 7.40
N CYS A 97 -6.08 8.09 7.87
CA CYS A 97 -4.91 8.08 8.74
C CYS A 97 -5.17 7.24 10.00
N ILE A 98 -4.25 6.32 10.31
CA ILE A 98 -4.35 5.39 11.43
C ILE A 98 -3.45 5.75 12.61
N ASP A 99 -2.67 6.83 12.52
CA ASP A 99 -1.62 7.20 13.48
C ASP A 99 -2.13 7.23 14.92
N TYR A 100 -3.33 7.78 15.13
CA TYR A 100 -3.94 7.84 16.45
C TYR A 100 -4.28 6.46 17.01
N TRP A 101 -4.89 5.61 16.18
CA TRP A 101 -5.22 4.23 16.56
C TRP A 101 -3.94 3.42 16.81
N TRP A 102 -2.90 3.63 16.01
CA TRP A 102 -1.60 3.01 16.20
C TRP A 102 -0.95 3.39 17.55
N GLN A 103 -0.96 4.68 17.91
CA GLN A 103 -0.33 5.16 19.15
C GLN A 103 -1.13 4.82 20.41
N ASN A 104 -2.45 4.96 20.37
CA ASN A 104 -3.29 4.96 21.58
C ASN A 104 -4.30 3.80 21.65
N GLY A 105 -4.53 3.11 20.52
CA GLY A 105 -5.65 2.20 20.38
C GLY A 105 -7.01 2.88 20.56
N GLY A 106 -8.05 2.06 20.76
CA GLY A 106 -9.40 2.53 21.10
C GLY A 106 -10.16 3.21 19.95
N PHE A 107 -11.33 3.74 20.28
CA PHE A 107 -12.21 4.47 19.37
C PHE A 107 -11.95 5.97 19.47
N ARG A 108 -11.98 6.66 18.33
CA ARG A 108 -12.05 8.12 18.26
C ARG A 108 -13.16 8.51 17.31
N ASN A 109 -14.00 9.46 17.73
CA ASN A 109 -14.94 10.11 16.84
C ASN A 109 -14.15 11.04 15.93
N LEU A 110 -14.27 10.83 14.61
CA LEU A 110 -13.73 11.71 13.57
C LEU A 110 -14.47 13.05 13.57
#